data_AF-A0A815NQT6-F1
#
_entry.id   AF-A0A815NQT6-F1
#
_cell.length_a   1.000
_cell.length_b   1.000
_cell.length_c   1.000
_cell.angle_alpha   90.00
_cell.angle_beta   90.00
_cell.angle_gamma   90.00
#
_symmetry.space_group_name_H-M   'P 1'
#
loop_
_entity.id
_entity.type
_entity.pdbx_description
1 polymer ?
#
loop_
_entity_poly.entity_id
_entity_poly.type
_entity_poly.pdbx_seq_one_letter_code
_entity_poly.pdbx_strand_id
1 'polypeptide(L)'
;MAAVTNFVGLTICRFLLGAFEADFFPGVVYFMSLWYPRKMQAVRLSVFWSFSALAGTFGGLIAYGIGQIKSSQVAHWQLIFIIEGFPTILMAVCCWFLLPDSPEQARFLSAEQRQLEIELIAEDSGASHNHLFSWLQVKSIFTDWKTYTYGIIYLTGSIAVQGVTLFLPSVIVGSGKWTPVQSQLMTRPPYVVAFIITILLSRSSD
;
A
#
# COMPACT_ATOMS: atom_id res chain seq x y z
N MET A 1 0.92 -19.89 0.88
CA MET A 1 -0.03 -20.20 1.97
C MET A 1 -1.10 -21.20 1.58
N ALA A 2 -1.67 -21.13 0.38
CA ALA A 2 -2.79 -22.00 -0.04
C ALA A 2 -2.49 -23.52 0.01
N ALA A 3 -1.26 -23.96 -0.25
CA ALA A 3 -0.88 -25.38 -0.26
C ALA A 3 -0.42 -25.93 1.11
N VAL A 4 -0.49 -25.13 2.18
CA VAL A 4 0.02 -25.53 3.49
C VAL A 4 -0.98 -26.41 4.24
N THR A 5 -0.52 -27.55 4.73
CA THR A 5 -1.31 -28.51 5.54
C THR A 5 -0.90 -28.53 7.02
N ASN A 6 0.26 -27.97 7.37
CA ASN A 6 0.84 -28.02 8.71
C ASN A 6 0.93 -26.62 9.35
N PHE A 7 0.67 -26.53 10.67
CA PHE A 7 0.75 -25.28 11.43
C PHE A 7 2.12 -24.59 11.31
N VAL A 8 3.21 -25.36 11.40
CA VAL A 8 4.57 -24.85 11.25
C VAL A 8 4.78 -24.21 9.88
N GLY A 9 4.30 -24.85 8.82
CA GLY A 9 4.37 -24.30 7.46
C GLY A 9 3.58 -23.00 7.31
N LEU A 10 2.45 -22.88 8.02
CA LEU A 10 1.62 -21.67 7.97
C LEU A 10 2.35 -20.51 8.63
N THR A 11 2.94 -20.75 9.80
CA THR A 11 3.71 -19.75 10.54
C THR A 11 4.93 -19.26 9.75
N ILE A 12 5.69 -20.18 9.13
CA ILE A 12 6.84 -19.82 8.29
C ILE A 12 6.38 -18.97 7.10
N CYS A 13 5.32 -19.38 6.40
CA CYS A 13 4.79 -18.58 5.29
C CYS A 13 4.33 -17.18 5.75
N ARG A 14 3.70 -17.06 6.92
CA ARG A 14 3.28 -15.75 7.47
C ARG A 14 4.47 -14.89 7.83
N PHE A 15 5.52 -15.46 8.42
CA PHE A 15 6.74 -14.75 8.74
C PHE A 15 7.40 -14.20 7.46
N LEU A 16 7.55 -15.04 6.44
CA LEU A 16 8.12 -14.62 5.15
C LEU A 16 7.27 -13.54 4.48
N LEU A 17 5.94 -13.69 4.47
CA LEU A 17 5.05 -12.67 3.92
C LEU A 17 5.27 -11.32 4.63
N GLY A 18 5.27 -11.30 5.96
CA GLY A 18 5.49 -10.07 6.72
C GLY A 18 6.89 -9.47 6.50
N ALA A 19 7.92 -10.31 6.36
CA ALA A 19 9.28 -9.84 6.07
C ALA A 19 9.38 -9.14 4.71
N PHE A 20 8.71 -9.65 3.67
CA PHE A 20 8.69 -9.02 2.35
C PHE A 20 7.75 -7.80 2.29
N GLU A 21 6.62 -7.83 3.00
CA GLU A 21 5.65 -6.72 3.02
C GLU A 21 6.18 -5.49 3.78
N ALA A 22 7.05 -5.69 4.77
CA ALA A 22 7.61 -4.62 5.59
C ALA A 22 8.39 -3.56 4.78
N ASP A 23 9.06 -3.96 3.71
CA ASP A 23 9.85 -3.05 2.86
C ASP A 23 9.03 -2.42 1.73
N PHE A 24 7.86 -2.97 1.41
CA PHE A 24 7.07 -2.54 0.25
C PHE A 24 6.68 -1.06 0.35
N PHE A 25 6.11 -0.65 1.49
CA PHE A 25 5.67 0.74 1.67
C PHE A 25 6.82 1.76 1.66
N PRO A 26 7.90 1.62 2.47
CA PRO A 26 9.03 2.54 2.40
C PRO A 26 9.74 2.49 1.05
N GLY A 27 9.79 1.34 0.38
CA GLY A 27 10.33 1.19 -0.97
C GLY A 27 9.55 2.02 -2.01
N VAL A 28 8.22 2.00 -1.97
CA VAL A 28 7.38 2.83 -2.85
C VAL A 28 7.58 4.32 -2.57
N VAL A 29 7.63 4.73 -1.30
CA VAL A 29 7.87 6.14 -0.93
C VAL A 29 9.24 6.60 -1.41
N TYR A 30 10.26 5.76 -1.26
CA TYR A 30 11.61 6.03 -1.77
C TYR A 30 11.64 6.12 -3.29
N PHE A 31 11.02 5.16 -3.99
CA PHE A 31 10.92 5.19 -5.45
C PHE A 31 10.23 6.48 -5.94
N MET A 32 9.12 6.89 -5.31
CA MET A 32 8.45 8.14 -5.64
C MET A 32 9.31 9.38 -5.40
N SER A 33 10.22 9.34 -4.41
CA SER A 33 11.16 10.44 -4.14
C SER A 33 12.27 10.58 -5.19
N LEU A 34 12.58 9.51 -5.94
CA LEU A 34 13.54 9.55 -7.05
C LEU A 34 12.93 10.10 -8.34
N TRP A 35 11.59 10.04 -8.45
CA TRP A 35 10.87 10.35 -9.69
C TRP A 35 10.12 11.69 -9.64
N TYR A 36 9.91 12.26 -8.46
CA TYR A 36 9.08 13.46 -8.32
C TYR A 36 9.66 14.47 -7.32
N PRO A 37 9.51 15.77 -7.59
CA PRO A 37 9.89 16.82 -6.64
C PRO A 37 8.95 16.81 -5.42
N ARG A 38 9.45 17.26 -4.27
CA ARG A 38 8.79 17.25 -2.96
C ARG A 38 7.42 17.90 -2.98
N LYS A 39 7.24 18.97 -3.77
CA LYS A 39 5.95 19.68 -3.91
C LYS A 39 4.87 18.80 -4.54
N MET A 40 5.22 17.90 -5.44
CA MET A 40 4.27 17.01 -6.13
C MET A 40 4.18 15.62 -5.47
N GLN A 41 5.17 15.26 -4.64
CA GLN A 41 5.26 13.95 -4.02
C GLN A 41 4.07 13.66 -3.09
N ALA A 42 3.58 14.65 -2.35
CA ALA A 42 2.46 14.50 -1.42
C ALA A 42 1.17 14.02 -2.11
N VAL A 43 0.83 14.61 -3.27
CA VAL A 43 -0.35 14.29 -4.07
C VAL A 43 -0.25 12.92 -4.71
N ARG A 44 0.92 12.57 -5.20
CA ARG A 44 1.13 11.26 -5.84
C ARG A 44 1.07 10.15 -4.80
N LEU A 45 1.61 10.40 -3.60
CA LEU A 45 1.54 9.46 -2.49
C LEU A 45 0.12 9.32 -1.93
N SER A 46 -0.67 10.39 -1.86
CA SER A 46 -2.08 10.32 -1.44
C SER A 46 -2.95 9.57 -2.45
N VAL A 47 -2.70 9.74 -3.76
CA VAL A 47 -3.35 8.95 -4.81
C VAL A 47 -2.98 7.47 -4.66
N PHE A 48 -1.71 7.15 -4.42
CA PHE A 48 -1.27 5.78 -4.13
C PHE A 48 -1.99 5.20 -2.90
N TRP A 49 -2.05 5.94 -1.80
CA TRP A 49 -2.79 5.54 -0.59
C TRP A 49 -4.28 5.34 -0.84
N SER A 50 -4.88 6.14 -1.71
CA SER A 50 -6.29 6.01 -2.08
C SER A 50 -6.56 4.64 -2.73
N PHE A 51 -5.64 4.13 -3.57
CA PHE A 51 -5.77 2.79 -4.13
C PHE A 51 -5.80 1.69 -3.06
N SER A 52 -5.18 1.88 -1.89
CA SER A 52 -5.29 0.94 -0.78
C SER A 52 -6.72 0.80 -0.26
N ALA A 53 -7.47 1.91 -0.16
CA ALA A 53 -8.88 1.89 0.24
C ALA A 53 -9.77 1.20 -0.82
N LEU A 54 -9.44 1.43 -2.10
CA LEU A 54 -10.11 0.76 -3.21
C LEU A 54 -9.84 -0.76 -3.21
N ALA A 55 -8.58 -1.16 -2.99
CA ALA A 55 -8.18 -2.56 -2.86
C ALA A 55 -8.94 -3.27 -1.73
N GLY A 56 -9.12 -2.61 -0.57
CA GLY A 56 -9.93 -3.13 0.53
C GLY A 56 -11.40 -3.38 0.15
N THR A 57 -11.96 -2.54 -0.72
CA THR A 57 -13.34 -2.71 -1.24
C THR A 57 -13.45 -3.94 -2.16
N PHE A 58 -12.46 -4.14 -3.04
CA PHE A 58 -12.40 -5.30 -3.93
C PHE A 58 -12.08 -6.61 -3.19
N GLY A 59 -11.17 -6.58 -2.22
CA GLY A 59 -10.86 -7.74 -1.38
C GLY A 59 -12.10 -8.25 -0.64
N GLY A 60 -12.92 -7.33 -0.11
CA GLY A 60 -14.21 -7.68 0.48
C GLY A 60 -15.18 -8.32 -0.52
N LEU A 61 -15.27 -7.80 -1.76
CA LEU A 61 -16.10 -8.36 -2.84
C LEU A 61 -15.70 -9.79 -3.19
N ILE A 62 -14.40 -10.02 -3.34
CA ILE A 62 -13.84 -11.34 -3.66
C ILE A 62 -14.09 -12.31 -2.51
N ALA A 63 -13.89 -11.89 -1.25
CA ALA A 63 -14.17 -12.72 -0.07
C ALA A 63 -15.65 -13.14 0.01
N TYR A 64 -16.59 -12.23 -0.28
CA TYR A 64 -18.01 -12.56 -0.36
C TYR A 64 -18.32 -13.55 -1.48
N GLY A 65 -17.76 -13.33 -2.67
CA GLY A 65 -17.93 -14.22 -3.82
C GLY A 65 -17.45 -15.65 -3.53
N ILE A 66 -16.28 -15.77 -2.88
CA ILE A 66 -15.72 -17.06 -2.48
C ILE A 66 -16.55 -17.72 -1.39
N GLY A 67 -17.09 -16.94 -0.43
CA GLY A 67 -17.95 -17.45 0.63
C GLY A 67 -19.24 -18.14 0.15
N GLN A 68 -19.69 -17.87 -1.08
CA GLN A 68 -20.85 -18.52 -1.70
C GLN A 68 -20.50 -19.82 -2.45
N ILE A 69 -19.22 -20.09 -2.70
CA ILE A 69 -18.77 -21.28 -3.43
C ILE A 69 -18.88 -22.49 -2.49
N LYS A 70 -19.77 -23.43 -2.80
CA LYS A 70 -19.87 -24.73 -2.10
C LYS A 70 -18.84 -25.70 -2.68
N SER A 71 -17.55 -25.44 -2.46
CA SER A 71 -16.50 -26.40 -2.83
C SER A 71 -16.30 -27.42 -1.70
N SER A 72 -16.34 -28.71 -2.03
CA SER A 72 -16.17 -29.81 -1.06
C SER A 72 -14.72 -30.27 -0.87
N GLN A 73 -13.79 -29.81 -1.72
CA GLN A 73 -12.40 -30.30 -1.76
C GLN A 73 -11.34 -29.26 -1.34
N VAL A 74 -11.65 -27.96 -1.33
CA VAL A 74 -10.70 -26.89 -1.01
C VAL A 74 -11.32 -25.93 -0.01
N ALA A 75 -10.58 -25.60 1.06
CA ALA A 75 -11.08 -24.69 2.07
C ALA A 75 -11.21 -23.26 1.52
N HIS A 76 -12.28 -22.54 1.88
CA HIS A 76 -12.57 -21.19 1.39
C HIS A 76 -11.40 -20.21 1.56
N TRP A 77 -10.67 -20.32 2.67
CA TRP A 77 -9.51 -19.46 2.94
C TRP A 77 -8.33 -19.71 1.98
N GLN A 78 -8.15 -20.93 1.47
CA GLN A 78 -7.10 -21.25 0.50
C GLN A 78 -7.43 -20.65 -0.87
N LEU A 79 -8.71 -20.62 -1.25
CA LEU A 79 -9.18 -20.01 -2.50
C LEU A 79 -8.92 -18.51 -2.53
N ILE A 80 -9.07 -17.82 -1.39
CA ILE A 80 -8.74 -16.38 -1.28
C ILE A 80 -7.28 -16.14 -1.66
N PHE A 81 -6.35 -16.89 -1.05
CA PHE A 81 -4.92 -16.73 -1.34
C PHE A 81 -4.54 -17.06 -2.79
N ILE A 82 -5.27 -17.96 -3.46
CA ILE A 82 -5.01 -18.30 -4.87
C ILE A 82 -5.53 -17.18 -5.78
N ILE A 83 -6.79 -16.77 -5.60
CA ILE A 83 -7.45 -15.79 -6.46
C ILE A 83 -6.82 -14.41 -6.32
N GLU A 84 -6.43 -14.03 -5.10
CA GLU A 84 -5.79 -12.75 -4.84
C GLU A 84 -4.28 -12.78 -5.11
N GLY A 85 -3.61 -13.90 -4.81
CA GLY A 85 -2.16 -14.02 -4.99
C GLY A 85 -1.71 -14.12 -6.45
N PHE A 86 -2.50 -14.76 -7.32
CA PHE A 86 -2.11 -14.98 -8.72
C PHE A 86 -1.97 -13.66 -9.53
N PRO A 87 -2.95 -12.73 -9.49
CA PRO A 87 -2.80 -11.41 -10.12
C PRO A 87 -1.59 -10.63 -9.60
N THR A 88 -1.28 -10.74 -8.30
CA THR A 88 -0.12 -10.06 -7.69
C THR A 88 1.20 -10.58 -8.23
N ILE A 89 1.32 -11.91 -8.43
CA ILE A 89 2.52 -12.50 -9.06
C ILE A 89 2.66 -12.02 -10.50
N LEU A 90 1.57 -11.99 -11.27
CA LEU A 90 1.61 -11.46 -12.64
C LEU A 90 2.03 -9.99 -12.65
N MET A 91 1.49 -9.19 -11.73
CA MET A 91 1.86 -7.78 -11.61
C MET A 91 3.34 -7.60 -11.24
N ALA A 92 3.87 -8.42 -10.35
CA ALA A 92 5.30 -8.40 -10.00
C ALA A 92 6.19 -8.68 -11.21
N VAL A 93 5.82 -9.66 -12.05
CA VAL A 93 6.54 -9.94 -13.30
C VAL A 93 6.41 -8.77 -14.28
N CYS A 94 5.23 -8.16 -14.41
CA CYS A 94 5.05 -6.98 -15.25
C CYS A 94 5.89 -5.80 -14.76
N CYS A 95 5.91 -5.53 -13.45
CA CYS A 95 6.73 -4.48 -12.84
C CYS A 95 8.22 -4.70 -13.12
N TRP A 96 8.70 -5.94 -13.06
CA TRP A 96 10.10 -6.27 -13.39
C TRP A 96 10.52 -5.86 -14.80
N PHE A 97 9.60 -5.92 -15.77
CA PHE A 97 9.91 -5.55 -17.17
C PHE A 97 9.55 -4.10 -17.52
N LEU A 98 8.53 -3.54 -16.88
CA LEU A 98 7.94 -2.25 -17.26
C LEU A 98 8.40 -1.09 -16.37
N LEU A 99 8.84 -1.35 -15.14
CA LEU A 99 9.20 -0.30 -14.19
C LEU A 99 10.69 0.06 -14.33
N PRO A 100 11.04 1.22 -14.90
CA PRO A 100 12.41 1.70 -14.92
C PRO A 100 12.87 2.14 -13.52
N ASP A 101 14.12 1.86 -13.18
CA ASP A 101 14.70 2.20 -11.87
C ASP A 101 14.91 3.71 -11.69
N SER A 102 15.14 4.44 -12.78
CA SER A 102 15.36 5.89 -12.76
C SER A 102 14.68 6.60 -13.94
N PRO A 103 14.34 7.89 -13.79
CA PRO A 103 13.83 8.70 -14.90
C PRO A 103 14.81 8.74 -16.09
N GLU A 104 16.12 8.61 -15.83
CA GLU A 104 17.19 8.50 -16.83
C GLU A 104 17.15 7.22 -17.67
N GLN A 105 16.53 6.15 -17.17
CA GLN A 105 16.41 4.85 -17.87
C GLN A 105 15.00 4.59 -18.40
N ALA A 106 14.06 5.50 -18.11
CA ALA A 106 12.66 5.46 -18.54
C ALA A 106 12.46 5.35 -20.05
N ARG A 107 12.18 4.16 -20.59
CA ARG A 107 11.96 3.95 -22.04
C ARG A 107 10.68 4.59 -22.58
N PHE A 108 9.79 5.05 -21.70
CA PHE A 108 8.50 5.65 -22.05
C PHE A 108 8.55 7.18 -22.20
N LEU A 109 9.61 7.85 -21.74
CA LEU A 109 9.77 9.30 -21.85
C LEU A 109 10.50 9.68 -23.14
N SER A 110 10.07 10.76 -23.79
CA SER A 110 10.86 11.37 -24.87
C SER A 110 12.15 11.98 -24.30
N ALA A 111 13.17 12.17 -25.13
CA ALA A 111 14.44 12.75 -24.69
C ALA A 111 14.26 14.14 -24.04
N GLU A 112 13.36 14.97 -24.59
CA GLU A 112 13.02 16.28 -24.05
C GLU A 112 12.31 16.20 -22.69
N GLN A 113 11.33 15.30 -22.55
CA GLN A 113 10.62 15.11 -21.28
C GLN A 113 11.53 14.57 -20.19
N ARG A 114 12.41 13.63 -20.53
CA ARG A 114 13.40 13.10 -19.59
C ARG A 114 14.31 14.21 -19.05
N GLN A 115 14.76 15.11 -19.92
CA GLN A 115 15.68 16.17 -19.52
C GLN A 115 15.00 17.20 -18.60
N LEU A 116 13.74 17.56 -18.91
CA LEU A 116 12.92 18.42 -18.03
C LEU A 116 12.68 17.79 -16.65
N GLU A 117 12.36 16.50 -16.58
CA GLU A 117 12.14 15.82 -15.29
C GLU A 117 13.43 15.75 -14.46
N ILE A 118 14.58 15.47 -15.08
CA ILE A 118 15.87 15.48 -14.40
C ILE A 118 16.19 16.88 -13.86
N GLU A 119 15.94 17.92 -14.64
CA GLU A 119 16.18 19.32 -14.23
C GLU A 119 15.28 19.73 -13.06
N LEU A 120 14.00 19.38 -13.10
CA LEU A 120 13.05 19.64 -12.01
C LEU A 120 13.42 18.91 -10.71
N ILE A 121 13.88 17.66 -10.81
CA ILE A 121 14.35 16.89 -9.65
C ILE A 121 15.65 17.49 -9.11
N ALA A 122 16.58 17.88 -9.98
CA ALA A 122 17.84 18.51 -9.60
C ALA A 122 17.63 19.85 -8.89
N GLU A 123 16.71 20.70 -9.37
CA GLU A 123 16.37 21.99 -8.78
C GLU A 123 15.79 21.84 -7.37
N ASP A 124 14.91 20.85 -7.16
CA ASP A 124 14.27 20.61 -5.85
C ASP A 124 15.19 19.86 -4.86
N SER A 125 16.17 19.10 -5.36
CA SER A 125 17.12 18.36 -4.52
C SER A 125 18.10 19.26 -3.73
N GLY A 126 18.23 20.53 -4.10
CA GLY A 126 19.10 21.51 -3.43
C GLY A 126 20.60 21.13 -3.50
N ALA A 127 21.46 21.97 -2.92
CA ALA A 127 22.93 21.92 -2.99
C ALA A 127 23.62 20.69 -2.33
N SER A 128 22.99 19.52 -2.34
CA SER A 128 23.58 18.26 -1.88
C SER A 128 23.90 17.37 -3.09
N HIS A 129 24.84 17.80 -3.92
CA HIS A 129 25.39 17.07 -5.07
C HIS A 129 26.16 15.78 -4.72
N ASN A 130 26.17 15.35 -3.45
CA ASN A 130 26.87 14.15 -3.01
C ASN A 130 25.88 13.07 -2.60
N HIS A 131 25.53 12.19 -3.55
CA HIS A 131 24.74 10.96 -3.34
C HIS A 131 25.53 9.85 -2.62
N LEU A 132 26.48 10.19 -1.74
CA LEU A 132 27.22 9.20 -0.97
C LEU A 132 26.46 8.88 0.30
N PHE A 133 25.97 7.63 0.38
CA PHE A 133 25.34 7.08 1.56
C PHE A 133 26.24 7.27 2.79
N SER A 134 25.80 8.09 3.74
CA SER A 134 26.55 8.41 4.94
C SER A 134 25.85 7.86 6.17
N TRP A 135 26.50 6.92 6.86
CA TRP A 135 26.05 6.42 8.16
C TRP A 135 25.91 7.52 9.21
N LEU A 136 26.61 8.65 9.06
CA LEU A 136 26.46 9.82 9.94
C LEU A 136 25.10 10.49 9.75
N GLN A 137 24.62 10.60 8.50
CA GLN A 137 23.27 11.11 8.24
C GLN A 137 22.22 10.17 8.81
N VAL A 138 22.38 8.85 8.65
CA VAL A 138 21.48 7.86 9.26
C VAL A 138 21.41 8.02 10.78
N LYS A 139 22.55 8.19 11.46
CA LYS A 139 22.57 8.43 12.91
C LYS A 139 21.92 9.75 13.32
N SER A 140 22.06 10.80 12.51
CA SER A 140 21.41 12.09 12.78
C SER A 140 19.88 12.01 12.77
N ILE A 141 19.30 11.14 11.93
CA ILE A 141 17.83 10.94 11.88
C ILE A 141 17.29 10.42 13.21
N PHE A 142 18.03 9.54 13.89
CA PHE A 142 17.67 9.05 15.23
C PHE A 142 17.85 10.09 16.34
N THR A 143 18.49 11.22 16.06
CA THR A 143 18.66 12.31 17.03
C THR A 143 17.70 13.46 16.76
N ASP A 144 17.06 13.50 15.59
CA ASP A 144 16.12 14.55 15.22
C ASP A 144 14.75 14.33 15.89
N TRP A 145 14.33 15.31 16.69
CA TRP A 145 13.02 15.31 17.36
C TRP A 145 11.85 15.26 16.38
N LYS A 146 12.01 15.83 15.18
CA LYS A 146 10.97 15.85 14.14
C LYS A 146 10.58 14.43 13.73
N THR A 147 11.56 13.53 13.60
CA THR A 147 11.33 12.11 13.26
C THR A 147 10.37 11.45 14.26
N TYR A 148 10.59 11.69 15.56
CA TYR A 148 9.75 11.14 16.63
C TYR A 148 8.36 11.76 16.64
N THR A 149 8.25 13.08 16.43
CA THR A 149 6.95 13.76 16.35
C THR A 149 6.12 13.24 15.18
N TYR A 150 6.71 13.11 13.99
CA TYR A 150 6.03 12.49 12.85
C TYR A 150 5.65 11.03 13.12
N GLY A 151 6.52 10.27 13.80
CA GLY A 151 6.23 8.89 14.23
C GLY A 151 5.00 8.80 15.13
N ILE A 152 4.86 9.69 16.11
CA ILE A 152 3.70 9.72 17.03
C ILE A 152 2.41 10.10 16.29
N ILE A 153 2.48 11.10 15.41
CA ILE A 153 1.33 11.51 14.57
C ILE A 153 0.87 10.32 13.72
N TYR A 154 1.81 9.66 13.04
CA TYR A 154 1.51 8.50 12.20
C TYR A 154 0.96 7.32 13.01
N LEU A 155 1.52 7.04 14.19
CA LEU A 155 1.06 5.99 15.09
C LEU A 155 -0.39 6.24 15.52
N THR A 156 -0.69 7.46 15.96
CA THR A 156 -2.04 7.82 16.43
C THR A 156 -3.07 7.71 15.32
N GLY A 157 -2.73 8.20 14.12
CA GLY A 157 -3.58 8.07 12.94
C GLY A 157 -3.80 6.61 12.54
N SER A 158 -2.73 5.80 12.54
CA SER A 158 -2.79 4.37 12.20
C SER A 158 -3.65 3.58 13.17
N ILE A 159 -3.54 3.84 14.48
CA ILE A 159 -4.38 3.19 15.49
C ILE A 159 -5.86 3.50 15.25
N ALA A 160 -6.21 4.75 14.95
CA ALA A 160 -7.59 5.14 14.67
C ALA A 160 -8.15 4.41 13.43
N VAL A 161 -7.38 4.38 12.33
CA VAL A 161 -7.78 3.71 11.09
C VAL A 161 -7.94 2.20 11.29
N GLN A 162 -6.93 1.53 11.86
CA GLN A 162 -6.96 0.09 12.07
C GLN A 162 -8.07 -0.32 13.07
N GLY A 163 -8.34 0.51 14.08
CA GLY A 163 -9.44 0.31 15.00
C GLY A 163 -10.78 0.26 14.27
N VAL A 164 -11.07 1.27 13.44
CA VAL A 164 -12.30 1.28 12.63
C VAL A 164 -12.36 0.05 11.73
N THR A 165 -11.29 -0.26 11.00
CA THR A 165 -11.26 -1.39 10.06
C THR A 165 -11.52 -2.75 10.72
N LEU A 166 -10.96 -3.00 11.90
CA LEU A 166 -11.10 -4.28 12.60
C LEU A 166 -12.44 -4.42 13.31
N PHE A 167 -12.97 -3.35 13.90
CA PHE A 167 -14.19 -3.42 14.70
C PHE A 167 -15.48 -3.23 13.88
N LEU A 168 -15.41 -2.56 12.72
CA LEU A 168 -16.59 -2.27 11.91
C LEU A 168 -17.38 -3.53 11.50
N PRO A 169 -16.76 -4.62 11.02
CA PRO A 169 -17.50 -5.85 10.71
C PRO A 169 -18.20 -6.45 11.94
N SER A 170 -17.51 -6.47 13.09
CA SER A 170 -18.04 -7.03 14.35
C SER A 170 -19.21 -6.21 14.89
N VAL A 171 -19.15 -4.88 14.80
CA VAL A 171 -20.27 -3.99 15.17
C VAL A 171 -21.49 -4.26 14.28
N ILE A 172 -21.29 -4.45 12.97
CA ILE A 172 -22.39 -4.73 12.03
C ILE A 172 -23.01 -6.11 12.32
N VAL A 173 -22.21 -7.14 12.62
CA VAL A 173 -22.73 -8.44 13.06
C VAL A 173 -23.51 -8.31 14.38
N GLY A 174 -23.00 -7.53 15.34
CA GLY A 174 -23.65 -7.27 16.62
C GLY A 174 -25.01 -6.57 16.52
N SER A 175 -25.30 -5.90 15.39
CA SER A 175 -26.62 -5.32 15.12
C SER A 175 -27.73 -6.35 14.83
N GLY A 176 -27.40 -7.63 14.74
CA GLY A 176 -28.33 -8.76 14.68
C GLY A 176 -29.07 -8.97 13.36
N LYS A 177 -28.91 -8.07 12.38
CA LYS A 177 -29.63 -8.14 11.08
C LYS A 177 -28.87 -8.86 9.97
N TRP A 178 -27.55 -9.02 10.09
CA TRP A 178 -26.69 -9.42 8.97
C TRP A 178 -25.78 -10.60 9.33
N THR A 179 -25.65 -11.55 8.41
CA THR A 179 -24.68 -12.65 8.54
C THR A 179 -23.24 -12.12 8.42
N PRO A 180 -22.21 -12.81 8.97
CA PRO A 180 -20.81 -12.35 8.91
C PRO A 180 -20.33 -12.01 7.49
N VAL A 181 -20.79 -12.77 6.50
CA VAL A 181 -20.48 -12.59 5.08
C VAL A 181 -21.16 -11.33 4.51
N GLN A 182 -22.40 -11.06 4.91
CA GLN A 182 -23.10 -9.82 4.54
C GLN A 182 -22.55 -8.58 5.26
N SER A 183 -22.04 -8.73 6.48
CA SER A 183 -21.42 -7.62 7.21
C SER A 183 -20.16 -7.10 6.50
N GLN A 184 -19.34 -7.99 5.91
CA GLN A 184 -18.21 -7.60 5.06
C GLN A 184 -18.60 -6.91 3.74
N LEU A 185 -19.85 -7.10 3.29
CA LEU A 185 -20.42 -6.34 2.17
C LEU A 185 -20.85 -4.94 2.62
N MET A 186 -21.43 -4.83 3.80
CA MET A 186 -21.91 -3.55 4.38
C MET A 186 -20.77 -2.63 4.85
N THR A 187 -19.56 -3.14 5.08
CA THR A 187 -18.39 -2.30 5.37
C THR A 187 -17.87 -1.53 4.15
N ARG A 188 -18.30 -1.87 2.93
CA ARG A 188 -17.73 -1.34 1.68
C ARG A 188 -18.15 0.09 1.33
N PRO A 189 -19.42 0.51 1.44
CA PRO A 189 -19.80 1.89 1.15
C PRO A 189 -19.01 2.93 1.96
N PRO A 190 -18.73 2.72 3.26
CA PRO A 190 -17.80 3.57 4.02
C PRO A 190 -16.40 3.70 3.39
N TYR A 191 -15.81 2.61 2.89
CA TYR A 191 -14.49 2.64 2.23
C TYR A 191 -14.51 3.38 0.89
N VAL A 192 -15.58 3.24 0.10
CA VAL A 192 -15.75 3.98 -1.16
C VAL A 192 -15.91 5.47 -0.91
N VAL A 193 -16.69 5.85 0.11
CA VAL A 193 -16.83 7.26 0.51
C VAL A 193 -15.49 7.80 1.02
N ALA A 194 -14.76 7.02 1.84
CA ALA A 194 -13.42 7.40 2.29
C ALA A 194 -12.47 7.64 1.11
N PHE A 195 -12.45 6.75 0.10
CA PHE A 195 -11.66 6.92 -1.12
C PHE A 195 -11.96 8.24 -1.84
N ILE A 196 -13.24 8.56 -2.06
CA ILE A 196 -13.66 9.80 -2.73
C ILE A 196 -13.23 11.02 -1.91
N ILE A 197 -13.45 11.00 -0.59
CA ILE A 197 -13.06 12.09 0.30
C ILE A 197 -11.54 12.28 0.30
N THR A 198 -10.74 11.20 0.37
CA THR A 198 -9.28 11.29 0.33
C THR A 198 -8.78 11.94 -0.95
N ILE A 199 -9.35 11.60 -2.11
CA ILE A 199 -8.98 12.22 -3.38
C ILE A 199 -9.37 13.71 -3.40
N LEU A 200 -10.59 14.05 -2.96
CA LEU A 200 -11.05 15.44 -2.94
C LEU A 200 -10.21 16.31 -2.00
N LEU A 201 -9.93 15.82 -0.78
CA LEU A 201 -9.09 16.52 0.19
C LEU A 201 -7.65 16.65 -0.31
N SER A 202 -7.11 15.61 -0.96
CA SER A 202 -5.79 15.69 -1.57
C SER A 202 -5.71 16.80 -2.62
N ARG A 203 -6.74 16.95 -3.46
CA ARG A 203 -6.78 18.02 -4.48
C ARG A 203 -6.95 19.41 -3.90
N SER A 204 -7.53 19.53 -2.70
CA SER A 204 -7.64 20.81 -1.99
C SER A 204 -6.41 21.18 -1.17
N SER A 205 -5.48 20.22 -0.97
CA SER A 205 -4.26 20.41 -0.19
C SER A 205 -3.08 20.90 -1.06
N ASP A 206 -3.26 20.89 -2.38
CA ASP A 206 -2.42 21.59 -3.37
C ASP A 206 -2.81 23.07 -3.49
#